data_AF-A0A4Q3FI76-F1
#
_entry.id   AF-A0A4Q3FI76-F1
#
_cell.length_a   1.000
_cell.length_b   1.000
_cell.length_c   1.000
_cell.angle_alpha   90.00
_cell.angle_beta   90.00
_cell.angle_gamma   90.00
#
_symmetry.space_group_name_H-M   'P 1'
#
loop_
_entity.id
_entity.type
_entity.pdbx_description
1 polymer ?
#
loop_
_entity_poly.entity_id
_entity_poly.type
_entity_poly.pdbx_seq_one_letter_code
_entity_poly.pdbx_strand_id
1 'polypeptide(L)'
;NEHKNEFKNPEETRTLNYVVFNAAPSKADSAVVKEQIDKLMDGLKTSKNDSLFVAINAATPAPLVYQKKGQLEPALDSVMFNAAPGFVYGPYLSNGAYKIAKLINAEVGPDSVKARHILINPTAAGGVDKALAKADSLRKLIQGGKDFAELAKTNSVDGSAAKGGELGTFARGAMVPVFEDAVFTGKKGDLKIVTSQFGVHLIQIEDQKGSSKVVKVAIVDKPLTPSSKTQSAAYAQAQAFLGKTSGASFAQEVKAEKLKQMTADDVNANASTINGLESARDVVKWAYGAKTGDVSNQVFELGTQYVVAQLEAIKPKGILAMDLIKKQIEPAVRNQVKAKKLEDKFNAVKEATDLNRIAAAVGGKVTPVQNVVFANPIIPGVDQENKVIGSIFGSPLHKVSKPVEGQSGVYVFAVDSFNNPPAMTNAAKDRQQIAQATLQRVDGDVFNVLKDKANVKDYRAKFF
;
A
#
# COMPACT_ATOMS: atom_id res chain seq x y z
N ASN A 1 -24.29 -20.28 24.16
CA ASN A 1 -25.60 -20.03 23.52
C ASN A 1 -25.97 -18.56 23.49
N GLU A 2 -25.74 -17.80 24.57
CA GLU A 2 -26.05 -16.36 24.65
C GLU A 2 -25.36 -15.53 23.55
N HIS A 3 -24.10 -15.85 23.22
CA HIS A 3 -23.29 -15.15 22.23
C HIS A 3 -23.30 -15.78 20.83
N LYS A 4 -24.22 -16.70 20.52
CA LYS A 4 -24.16 -17.48 19.26
C LYS A 4 -24.14 -16.62 18.00
N ASN A 5 -24.79 -15.46 18.03
CA ASN A 5 -24.88 -14.56 16.88
C ASN A 5 -23.55 -13.88 16.52
N GLU A 6 -22.61 -13.81 17.47
CA GLU A 6 -21.26 -13.28 17.23
C GLU A 6 -20.43 -14.21 16.32
N PHE A 7 -20.82 -15.48 16.25
CA PHE A 7 -20.14 -16.52 15.46
C PHE A 7 -20.98 -16.94 14.25
N LYS A 8 -21.80 -16.01 13.74
CA LYS A 8 -22.54 -16.21 12.49
C LYS A 8 -21.61 -15.95 11.32
N ASN A 9 -21.27 -17.00 10.58
CA ASN A 9 -20.54 -16.90 9.32
C ASN A 9 -21.50 -16.45 8.19
N PRO A 10 -21.24 -15.32 7.51
CA PRO A 10 -22.15 -14.79 6.49
C PRO A 10 -22.19 -15.64 5.21
N GLU A 11 -21.12 -16.37 4.93
CA GLU A 11 -20.98 -17.26 3.78
C GLU A 11 -20.15 -18.49 4.16
N GLU A 12 -20.01 -19.44 3.25
CA GLU A 12 -19.18 -20.62 3.49
C GLU A 12 -17.71 -20.30 3.19
N THR A 13 -16.81 -20.59 4.14
CA THR A 13 -15.38 -20.29 4.05
C THR A 13 -14.52 -21.53 4.36
N ARG A 14 -13.21 -21.44 4.10
CA ARG A 14 -12.20 -22.47 4.35
C ARG A 14 -11.07 -21.92 5.22
N THR A 15 -10.52 -22.77 6.07
CA THR A 15 -9.23 -22.53 6.75
C THR A 15 -8.18 -23.44 6.13
N LEU A 16 -7.11 -22.85 5.61
CA LEU A 16 -6.02 -23.57 4.93
C LEU A 16 -4.73 -23.45 5.74
N ASN A 17 -4.06 -24.57 5.95
CA ASN A 17 -2.65 -24.60 6.34
C ASN A 17 -1.81 -24.84 5.10
N TYR A 18 -0.71 -24.12 4.91
CA TYR A 18 0.11 -24.31 3.72
C TYR A 18 1.57 -23.96 3.99
N VAL A 19 2.44 -24.51 3.16
CA VAL A 19 3.87 -24.19 3.12
C VAL A 19 4.20 -23.63 1.74
N VAL A 20 5.09 -22.65 1.71
CA VAL A 20 5.57 -22.01 0.48
C VAL A 20 7.05 -22.31 0.30
N PHE A 21 7.39 -22.89 -0.84
CA PHE A 21 8.76 -23.08 -1.31
C PHE A 21 9.03 -22.00 -2.36
N ASN A 22 9.91 -21.05 -2.06
CA ASN A 22 10.15 -19.89 -2.91
C ASN A 22 11.40 -20.09 -3.76
N ALA A 23 11.26 -20.06 -5.08
CA ALA A 23 12.37 -19.93 -6.02
C ALA A 23 12.83 -18.48 -6.12
N ALA A 24 13.21 -17.88 -5.00
CA ALA A 24 13.90 -16.59 -5.03
C ALA A 24 15.25 -16.76 -5.75
N PRO A 25 15.73 -15.74 -6.51
CA PRO A 25 17.02 -15.81 -7.20
C PRO A 25 18.13 -16.27 -6.25
N SER A 26 18.84 -17.32 -6.66
CA SER A 26 19.95 -17.88 -5.90
C SER A 26 21.22 -17.02 -6.00
N LYS A 27 22.23 -17.32 -5.18
CA LYS A 27 23.56 -16.70 -5.32
C LYS A 27 24.18 -16.93 -6.70
N ALA A 28 23.91 -18.09 -7.32
CA ALA A 28 24.39 -18.39 -8.66
C ALA A 28 23.66 -17.55 -9.72
N ASP A 29 22.33 -17.37 -9.59
CA ASP A 29 21.55 -16.49 -10.48
C ASP A 29 22.05 -15.04 -10.38
N SER A 30 22.25 -14.57 -9.14
CA SER A 30 22.82 -13.26 -8.84
C SER A 30 24.20 -13.06 -9.47
N ALA A 31 25.09 -14.04 -9.37
CA ALA A 31 26.42 -13.98 -9.99
C ALA A 31 26.36 -13.87 -11.52
N VAL A 32 25.49 -14.64 -12.17
CA VAL A 32 25.30 -14.60 -13.63
C VAL A 32 24.79 -13.23 -14.08
N VAL A 33 23.76 -12.69 -13.42
CA VAL A 33 23.21 -11.38 -13.77
C VAL A 33 24.22 -10.26 -13.50
N LYS A 34 25.00 -10.36 -12.42
CA LYS A 34 26.09 -9.42 -12.14
C LYS A 34 27.13 -9.44 -13.26
N GLU A 35 27.57 -10.62 -13.71
CA GLU A 35 28.54 -10.76 -14.80
C GLU A 35 28.02 -10.17 -16.12
N GLN A 36 26.72 -10.35 -16.41
CA GLN A 36 26.08 -9.72 -17.57
C GLN A 36 26.13 -8.20 -17.51
N ILE A 37 25.87 -7.61 -16.34
CA ILE A 37 25.99 -6.16 -16.14
C ILE A 37 27.45 -5.70 -16.22
N ASP A 38 28.39 -6.44 -15.60
CA ASP A 38 29.81 -6.10 -15.61
C ASP A 38 30.35 -5.95 -17.04
N LYS A 39 29.94 -6.84 -17.95
CA LYS A 39 30.31 -6.80 -19.38
C LYS A 39 29.80 -5.57 -20.13
N LEU A 40 28.78 -4.89 -19.62
CA LEU A 40 28.18 -3.70 -20.25
C LEU A 40 28.85 -2.40 -19.79
N MET A 41 29.68 -2.43 -18.74
CA MET A 41 30.22 -1.23 -18.10
C MET A 41 31.12 -0.42 -19.05
N ASP A 42 32.08 -1.07 -19.73
CA ASP A 42 32.96 -0.40 -20.68
C ASP A 42 32.21 0.12 -21.92
N GLY A 43 31.22 -0.66 -22.39
CA GLY A 43 30.33 -0.25 -23.47
C GLY A 43 29.56 1.02 -23.13
N LEU A 44 28.95 1.08 -21.93
CA LEU A 44 28.24 2.27 -21.45
C LEU A 44 29.19 3.47 -21.30
N LYS A 45 30.37 3.25 -20.70
CA LYS A 45 31.38 4.30 -20.48
C LYS A 45 31.79 4.98 -21.78
N THR A 46 32.07 4.19 -22.82
CA THR A 46 32.55 4.68 -24.12
C THR A 46 31.44 5.08 -25.09
N SER A 47 30.17 4.79 -24.75
CA SER A 47 29.04 5.09 -25.64
C SER A 47 28.96 6.58 -25.98
N LYS A 48 28.80 6.87 -27.27
CA LYS A 48 28.50 8.20 -27.82
C LYS A 48 27.00 8.47 -27.93
N ASN A 49 26.18 7.43 -27.80
CA ASN A 49 24.72 7.51 -27.87
C ASN A 49 24.13 6.73 -26.68
N ASP A 50 24.13 7.38 -25.52
CA ASP A 50 23.70 6.76 -24.26
C ASP A 50 22.22 6.36 -24.26
N SER A 51 21.34 7.10 -24.96
CA SER A 51 19.93 6.74 -25.07
C SER A 51 19.74 5.44 -25.83
N LEU A 52 20.43 5.27 -26.96
CA LEU A 52 20.40 4.04 -27.72
C LEU A 52 21.01 2.87 -26.93
N PHE A 53 22.10 3.10 -26.22
CA PHE A 53 22.72 2.07 -25.39
C PHE A 53 21.76 1.59 -24.29
N VAL A 54 21.09 2.50 -23.60
CA VAL A 54 20.07 2.16 -22.60
C VAL A 54 18.90 1.42 -23.26
N ALA A 55 18.38 1.92 -24.37
CA ALA A 55 17.26 1.29 -25.07
C ALA A 55 17.52 -0.16 -25.51
N ILE A 56 18.76 -0.49 -25.87
CA ILE A 56 19.15 -1.86 -26.30
C ILE A 56 19.40 -2.78 -25.10
N ASN A 57 20.01 -2.26 -24.03
CA ASN A 57 20.58 -3.11 -22.98
C ASN A 57 19.78 -3.15 -21.69
N ALA A 58 19.01 -2.11 -21.37
CA ALA A 58 18.20 -2.05 -20.15
C ALA A 58 16.97 -2.95 -20.28
N ALA A 59 16.63 -3.68 -19.21
CA ALA A 59 15.36 -4.40 -19.16
C ALA A 59 14.18 -3.45 -19.04
N THR A 60 14.36 -2.31 -18.36
CA THR A 60 13.37 -1.26 -18.21
C THR A 60 13.91 0.08 -18.71
N PRO A 61 13.99 0.30 -20.04
CA PRO A 61 14.57 1.52 -20.59
C PRO A 61 13.74 2.75 -20.20
N ALA A 62 14.40 3.72 -19.57
CA ALA A 62 13.78 4.97 -19.16
C ALA A 62 14.28 6.15 -20.01
N PRO A 63 13.43 7.18 -20.25
CA PRO A 63 13.88 8.41 -20.90
C PRO A 63 15.01 9.10 -20.15
N LEU A 64 15.99 9.62 -20.88
CA LEU A 64 17.14 10.34 -20.32
C LEU A 64 16.78 11.80 -20.05
N VAL A 65 16.22 12.04 -18.87
CA VAL A 65 15.80 13.38 -18.41
C VAL A 65 16.71 13.90 -17.31
N TYR A 66 16.72 15.22 -17.12
CA TYR A 66 17.39 15.85 -15.98
C TYR A 66 16.59 15.62 -14.70
N GLN A 67 17.29 15.28 -13.63
CA GLN A 67 16.73 15.01 -12.31
C GLN A 67 17.41 15.87 -11.26
N LYS A 68 16.65 16.26 -10.22
CA LYS A 68 17.11 16.96 -9.03
C LYS A 68 17.55 15.96 -7.95
N LYS A 69 18.29 16.47 -6.96
CA LYS A 69 18.72 15.68 -5.81
C LYS A 69 17.50 15.10 -5.08
N GLY A 70 17.56 13.83 -4.72
CA GLY A 70 16.46 13.07 -4.11
C GLY A 70 15.48 12.46 -5.11
N GLN A 71 15.67 12.66 -6.42
CA GLN A 71 14.85 12.01 -7.45
C GLN A 71 15.49 10.73 -8.03
N LEU A 72 16.79 10.53 -7.83
CA LEU A 72 17.47 9.28 -8.18
C LEU A 72 17.33 8.26 -7.04
N GLU A 73 17.60 6.99 -7.35
CA GLU A 73 17.66 5.93 -6.34
C GLU A 73 18.68 6.26 -5.23
N PRO A 74 18.43 5.92 -3.96
CA PRO A 74 19.33 6.27 -2.85
C PRO A 74 20.78 5.83 -3.06
N ALA A 75 20.99 4.66 -3.67
CA ALA A 75 22.32 4.11 -3.99
C ALA A 75 23.09 4.94 -5.04
N LEU A 76 22.40 5.81 -5.76
CA LEU A 76 22.90 6.53 -6.93
C LEU A 76 22.92 8.04 -6.72
N ASP A 77 21.94 8.59 -5.99
CA ASP A 77 21.66 10.03 -5.90
C ASP A 77 22.90 10.83 -5.43
N SER A 78 23.40 10.54 -4.23
CA SER A 78 24.56 11.27 -3.71
C SER A 78 25.83 11.04 -4.53
N VAL A 79 25.99 9.87 -5.14
CA VAL A 79 27.16 9.55 -5.97
C VAL A 79 27.14 10.38 -7.26
N MET A 80 26.03 10.38 -7.98
CA MET A 80 25.90 11.09 -9.26
C MET A 80 25.95 12.61 -9.09
N PHE A 81 25.40 13.14 -7.99
CA PHE A 81 25.48 14.59 -7.73
C PHE A 81 26.88 15.07 -7.35
N ASN A 82 27.79 14.17 -6.97
CA ASN A 82 29.18 14.52 -6.64
C ASN A 82 30.19 14.11 -7.73
N ALA A 83 29.75 13.41 -8.76
CA ALA A 83 30.59 12.94 -9.85
C ALA A 83 30.69 13.95 -11.01
N ALA A 84 31.69 13.74 -11.88
CA ALA A 84 31.85 14.46 -13.14
C ALA A 84 31.18 13.73 -14.32
N PRO A 85 30.68 14.44 -15.35
CA PRO A 85 30.15 13.82 -16.56
C PRO A 85 31.10 12.76 -17.16
N GLY A 86 30.53 11.64 -17.61
CA GLY A 86 31.26 10.45 -18.06
C GLY A 86 31.57 9.44 -16.95
N PHE A 87 31.37 9.79 -15.68
CA PHE A 87 31.51 8.86 -14.56
C PHE A 87 30.50 7.71 -14.66
N VAL A 88 30.96 6.49 -14.44
CA VAL A 88 30.13 5.27 -14.40
C VAL A 88 30.19 4.65 -13.01
N TYR A 89 29.04 4.29 -12.49
CA TYR A 89 28.85 3.66 -11.19
C TYR A 89 28.15 2.31 -11.34
N GLY A 90 28.63 1.33 -10.59
CA GLY A 90 28.09 -0.03 -10.54
C GLY A 90 29.15 -1.09 -10.80
N PRO A 91 28.74 -2.37 -10.90
CA PRO A 91 27.38 -2.86 -10.67
C PRO A 91 26.92 -2.60 -9.24
N TYR A 92 25.69 -2.16 -9.06
CA TYR A 92 25.04 -2.07 -7.75
C TYR A 92 23.70 -2.80 -7.77
N LEU A 93 23.31 -3.38 -6.64
CA LEU A 93 22.03 -4.08 -6.50
C LEU A 93 21.00 -3.11 -5.90
N SER A 94 19.89 -2.91 -6.60
CA SER A 94 18.81 -2.03 -6.17
C SER A 94 17.48 -2.52 -6.75
N ASN A 95 16.43 -2.55 -5.92
CA ASN A 95 15.07 -2.95 -6.32
C ASN A 95 15.02 -4.29 -7.08
N GLY A 96 15.79 -5.29 -6.63
CA GLY A 96 15.81 -6.63 -7.23
C GLY A 96 16.52 -6.72 -8.59
N ALA A 97 17.31 -5.71 -8.98
CA ALA A 97 18.08 -5.71 -10.23
C ALA A 97 19.53 -5.28 -10.00
N TYR A 98 20.46 -5.88 -10.75
CA TYR A 98 21.78 -5.30 -10.89
C TYR A 98 21.74 -4.17 -11.91
N LYS A 99 22.38 -3.05 -11.57
CA LYS A 99 22.37 -1.84 -12.38
C LYS A 99 23.76 -1.28 -12.55
N ILE A 100 24.00 -0.67 -13.70
CA ILE A 100 25.09 0.29 -13.92
C ILE A 100 24.48 1.62 -14.37
N ALA A 101 25.13 2.70 -13.97
CA ALA A 101 24.66 4.04 -14.27
C ALA A 101 25.81 4.94 -14.73
N LYS A 102 25.58 5.75 -15.77
CA LYS A 102 26.52 6.74 -16.27
C LYS A 102 25.96 8.13 -16.09
N LEU A 103 26.73 9.01 -15.45
CA LEU A 103 26.44 10.44 -15.43
C LEU A 103 26.70 11.01 -16.83
N ILE A 104 25.64 11.32 -17.57
CA ILE A 104 25.75 11.86 -18.93
C ILE A 104 26.12 13.34 -18.84
N ASN A 105 25.41 14.08 -18.01
CA ASN A 105 25.65 15.50 -17.82
C ASN A 105 25.25 15.93 -16.40
N ALA A 106 25.91 16.99 -15.91
CA ALA A 106 25.56 17.68 -14.68
C ALA A 106 25.63 19.19 -14.94
N GLU A 107 24.54 19.89 -14.64
CA GLU A 107 24.46 21.34 -14.85
C GLU A 107 23.75 22.01 -13.69
N VAL A 108 24.01 23.31 -13.50
CA VAL A 108 23.25 24.15 -12.58
C VAL A 108 22.29 24.97 -13.42
N GLY A 109 21.00 24.84 -13.17
CA GLY A 109 19.95 25.48 -13.97
C GLY A 109 18.80 25.95 -13.10
N PRO A 110 17.83 26.67 -13.68
CA PRO A 110 16.71 27.20 -12.92
C PRO A 110 15.81 26.09 -12.37
N ASP A 111 15.17 26.34 -11.23
CA ASP A 111 14.26 25.37 -10.61
C ASP A 111 12.91 25.28 -11.33
N SER A 112 12.47 26.41 -11.89
CA SER A 112 11.26 26.53 -12.69
C SER A 112 11.40 27.62 -13.75
N VAL A 113 10.64 27.47 -14.83
CA VAL A 113 10.62 28.40 -15.97
C VAL A 113 9.18 28.85 -16.21
N LYS A 114 9.00 30.16 -16.45
CA LYS A 114 7.77 30.69 -17.04
C LYS A 114 7.99 30.82 -18.55
N ALA A 115 7.13 30.20 -19.34
CA ALA A 115 7.22 30.27 -20.79
C ALA A 115 5.85 30.39 -21.46
N ARG A 116 5.89 30.87 -22.69
CA ARG A 116 4.77 30.83 -23.63
C ARG A 116 5.23 30.29 -24.97
N HIS A 117 4.33 29.72 -25.76
CA HIS A 117 4.68 29.15 -27.05
C HIS A 117 3.65 29.40 -28.16
N ILE A 118 4.06 29.12 -29.39
CA ILE A 118 3.19 28.98 -30.57
C ILE A 118 3.45 27.58 -31.12
N LEU A 119 2.44 26.71 -31.05
CA LEU A 119 2.49 25.38 -31.65
C LEU A 119 1.99 25.43 -33.09
N ILE A 120 2.81 25.00 -34.03
CA ILE A 120 2.50 24.92 -35.45
C ILE A 120 2.32 23.45 -35.84
N ASN A 121 1.14 23.12 -36.37
CA ASN A 121 0.86 21.80 -36.92
C ASN A 121 1.61 21.61 -38.26
N PRO A 122 2.53 20.64 -38.39
CA PRO A 122 3.27 20.41 -39.62
C PRO A 122 2.38 20.05 -40.82
N THR A 123 1.34 19.25 -40.61
CA THR A 123 0.42 18.83 -41.68
C THR A 123 -0.32 20.03 -42.26
N ALA A 124 -0.85 20.90 -41.39
CA ALA A 124 -1.55 22.11 -41.83
C ALA A 124 -0.61 23.12 -42.52
N ALA A 125 0.68 23.13 -42.14
CA ALA A 125 1.69 23.97 -42.77
C ALA A 125 2.23 23.39 -44.10
N GLY A 126 1.90 22.14 -44.44
CA GLY A 126 2.38 21.46 -45.65
C GLY A 126 3.76 20.79 -45.49
N GLY A 127 4.10 20.37 -44.28
CA GLY A 127 5.34 19.64 -43.94
C GLY A 127 6.09 20.26 -42.76
N VAL A 128 7.01 19.48 -42.16
CA VAL A 128 7.85 19.96 -41.03
C VAL A 128 8.71 21.13 -41.45
N ASP A 129 9.32 21.10 -42.64
CA ASP A 129 10.18 22.19 -43.13
C ASP A 129 9.41 23.51 -43.28
N LYS A 130 8.15 23.45 -43.75
CA LYS A 130 7.29 24.63 -43.84
C LYS A 130 6.83 25.13 -42.48
N ALA A 131 6.57 24.23 -41.54
CA ALA A 131 6.28 24.62 -40.16
C ALA A 131 7.48 25.27 -39.47
N LEU A 132 8.70 24.78 -39.71
CA LEU A 132 9.94 25.40 -39.24
C LEU A 132 10.13 26.79 -39.86
N ALA A 133 9.97 26.93 -41.17
CA ALA A 133 10.05 28.22 -41.85
C ALA A 133 8.99 29.21 -41.33
N LYS A 134 7.78 28.73 -41.02
CA LYS A 134 6.72 29.54 -40.40
C LYS A 134 7.12 29.96 -38.98
N ALA A 135 7.64 29.06 -38.15
CA ALA A 135 8.14 29.39 -36.82
C ALA A 135 9.26 30.44 -36.88
N ASP A 136 10.16 30.32 -37.85
CA ASP A 136 11.24 31.28 -38.07
C ASP A 136 10.73 32.66 -38.50
N SER A 137 9.72 32.71 -39.36
CA SER A 137 9.07 33.96 -39.76
C SER A 137 8.41 34.65 -38.55
N LEU A 138 7.66 33.90 -37.74
CA LEU A 138 7.05 34.41 -36.52
C LEU A 138 8.10 34.91 -35.52
N ARG A 139 9.21 34.17 -35.36
CA ARG A 139 10.34 34.58 -34.52
C ARG A 139 10.90 35.93 -34.95
N LYS A 140 11.11 36.16 -36.26
CA LYS A 140 11.58 37.44 -36.80
C LYS A 140 10.59 38.58 -36.55
N LEU A 141 9.29 38.32 -36.69
CA LEU A 141 8.26 39.31 -36.38
C LEU A 141 8.27 39.72 -34.91
N ILE A 142 8.41 38.76 -33.99
CA ILE A 142 8.53 39.02 -32.54
C ILE A 142 9.80 39.83 -32.25
N GLN A 143 10.93 39.46 -32.85
CA GLN A 143 12.18 40.22 -32.72
C GLN A 143 12.06 41.64 -33.29
N GLY A 144 11.22 41.84 -34.31
CA GLY A 144 10.86 43.14 -34.88
C GLY A 144 9.81 43.93 -34.08
N GLY A 145 9.40 43.47 -32.90
CA GLY A 145 8.50 44.19 -32.00
C GLY A 145 7.01 43.85 -32.13
N LYS A 146 6.62 42.85 -32.94
CA LYS A 146 5.24 42.33 -32.94
C LYS A 146 4.93 41.62 -31.62
N ASP A 147 3.70 41.77 -31.14
CA ASP A 147 3.25 41.12 -29.90
C ASP A 147 3.15 39.60 -30.07
N PHE A 148 3.76 38.86 -29.16
CA PHE A 148 3.76 37.40 -29.20
C PHE A 148 2.35 36.83 -28.97
N ALA A 149 1.57 37.42 -28.07
CA ALA A 149 0.25 36.90 -27.71
C ALA A 149 -0.74 37.04 -28.86
N GLU A 150 -0.67 38.13 -29.63
CA GLU A 150 -1.42 38.29 -30.89
C GLU A 150 -1.05 37.22 -31.93
N LEU A 151 0.25 36.97 -32.11
CA LEU A 151 0.71 35.94 -33.04
C LEU A 151 0.33 34.53 -32.57
N ALA A 152 0.35 34.26 -31.26
CA ALA A 152 -0.05 32.99 -30.68
C ALA A 152 -1.54 32.72 -30.85
N LYS A 153 -2.41 33.71 -30.60
CA LYS A 153 -3.87 33.60 -30.82
C LYS A 153 -4.25 33.23 -32.25
N THR A 154 -3.46 33.67 -33.22
CA THR A 154 -3.74 33.51 -34.65
C THR A 154 -3.04 32.30 -35.27
N ASN A 155 -1.90 31.87 -34.73
CA ASN A 155 -1.07 30.83 -35.36
C ASN A 155 -0.91 29.55 -34.54
N SER A 156 -1.15 29.59 -33.22
CA SER A 156 -1.01 28.40 -32.37
C SER A 156 -2.23 27.49 -32.52
N VAL A 157 -2.01 26.19 -32.55
CA VAL A 157 -3.07 25.18 -32.74
C VAL A 157 -3.45 24.43 -31.45
N ASP A 158 -2.97 24.89 -30.29
CA ASP A 158 -3.21 24.25 -29.00
C ASP A 158 -4.12 25.08 -28.08
N GLY A 159 -4.45 24.52 -26.90
CA GLY A 159 -5.33 25.18 -25.92
C GLY A 159 -4.76 26.47 -25.32
N SER A 160 -3.45 26.72 -25.42
CA SER A 160 -2.83 27.97 -24.94
C SER A 160 -3.05 29.15 -25.90
N ALA A 161 -3.42 28.90 -27.17
CA ALA A 161 -3.60 29.92 -28.20
C ALA A 161 -4.49 31.08 -27.74
N ALA A 162 -5.67 30.78 -27.19
CA ALA A 162 -6.64 31.79 -26.73
C ALA A 162 -6.07 32.69 -25.60
N LYS A 163 -5.10 32.18 -24.83
CA LYS A 163 -4.41 32.90 -23.76
C LYS A 163 -3.06 33.47 -24.20
N GLY A 164 -2.87 33.69 -25.50
CA GLY A 164 -1.62 34.27 -26.01
C GLY A 164 -0.42 33.33 -25.93
N GLY A 165 -0.66 32.01 -25.88
CA GLY A 165 0.38 30.99 -25.82
C GLY A 165 0.90 30.70 -24.40
N GLU A 166 0.30 31.28 -23.36
CA GLU A 166 0.79 31.16 -21.99
C GLU A 166 0.70 29.73 -21.43
N LEU A 167 1.82 29.24 -20.88
CA LEU A 167 1.90 27.94 -20.20
C LEU A 167 2.02 28.06 -18.68
N GLY A 168 2.20 29.27 -18.16
CA GLY A 168 2.46 29.51 -16.74
C GLY A 168 3.90 29.16 -16.33
N THR A 169 4.13 29.01 -15.02
CA THR A 169 5.43 28.58 -14.46
C THR A 169 5.40 27.09 -14.20
N PHE A 170 6.41 26.37 -14.67
CA PHE A 170 6.52 24.93 -14.49
C PHE A 170 7.96 24.50 -14.16
N ALA A 171 8.08 23.38 -13.45
CA ALA A 171 9.34 22.74 -13.11
C ALA A 171 9.73 21.68 -14.16
N ARG A 172 10.95 21.16 -14.07
CA ARG A 172 11.36 19.99 -14.83
C ARG A 172 10.45 18.79 -14.53
N GLY A 173 10.21 17.95 -15.54
CA GLY A 173 9.23 16.86 -15.56
C GLY A 173 7.83 17.26 -16.03
N ALA A 174 7.53 18.55 -16.18
CA ALA A 174 6.18 19.02 -16.54
C ALA A 174 5.92 19.09 -18.06
N MET A 175 6.98 19.15 -18.87
CA MET A 175 6.90 19.30 -20.33
C MET A 175 7.60 18.13 -21.03
N VAL A 176 7.32 17.93 -22.32
CA VAL A 176 8.03 16.90 -23.10
C VAL A 176 9.54 17.18 -23.17
N PRO A 177 10.41 16.15 -23.18
CA PRO A 177 11.86 16.34 -22.99
C PRO A 177 12.52 17.36 -23.91
N VAL A 178 12.16 17.39 -25.20
CA VAL A 178 12.72 18.34 -26.18
C VAL A 178 12.33 19.79 -25.91
N PHE A 179 11.12 20.02 -25.39
CA PHE A 179 10.64 21.35 -24.99
C PHE A 179 11.34 21.79 -23.71
N GLU A 180 11.38 20.88 -22.73
CA GLU A 180 12.02 21.13 -21.44
C GLU A 180 13.51 21.47 -21.60
N ASP A 181 14.27 20.65 -22.33
CA ASP A 181 15.69 20.90 -22.56
C ASP A 181 15.91 22.28 -23.18
N ALA A 182 15.05 22.74 -24.10
CA ALA A 182 15.17 24.06 -24.72
C ALA A 182 14.91 25.24 -23.76
N VAL A 183 13.92 25.13 -22.87
CA VAL A 183 13.56 26.23 -21.96
C VAL A 183 14.43 26.30 -20.72
N PHE A 184 14.98 25.18 -20.26
CA PHE A 184 15.87 25.16 -19.10
C PHE A 184 17.34 25.39 -19.45
N THR A 185 17.76 25.20 -20.70
CA THR A 185 19.11 25.56 -21.18
C THR A 185 19.18 26.97 -21.76
N GLY A 186 18.04 27.56 -22.12
CA GLY A 186 17.94 28.94 -22.59
C GLY A 186 17.98 29.98 -21.47
N LYS A 187 17.97 31.25 -21.86
CA LYS A 187 17.92 32.40 -20.94
C LYS A 187 16.59 33.13 -21.05
N LYS A 188 16.23 33.89 -20.01
CA LYS A 188 15.10 34.83 -20.07
C LYS A 188 15.20 35.72 -21.32
N GLY A 189 14.11 35.77 -22.08
CA GLY A 189 14.02 36.51 -23.35
C GLY A 189 14.36 35.67 -24.59
N ASP A 190 14.95 34.48 -24.46
CA ASP A 190 15.26 33.65 -25.62
C ASP A 190 14.00 33.20 -26.36
N LEU A 191 14.11 33.17 -27.69
CA LEU A 191 13.16 32.54 -28.60
C LEU A 191 13.76 31.26 -29.17
N LYS A 192 13.21 30.10 -28.80
CA LYS A 192 13.69 28.77 -29.22
C LYS A 192 12.69 28.12 -30.15
N ILE A 193 13.16 27.42 -31.18
CA ILE A 193 12.32 26.61 -32.06
C ILE A 193 12.70 25.16 -31.87
N VAL A 194 11.72 24.31 -31.55
CA VAL A 194 11.93 22.88 -31.36
C VAL A 194 10.82 22.07 -32.01
N THR A 195 11.14 20.86 -32.44
CA THR A 195 10.16 19.91 -32.97
C THR A 195 9.90 18.83 -31.93
N SER A 196 8.62 18.57 -31.65
CA SER A 196 8.18 17.45 -30.82
C SER A 196 7.13 16.62 -31.54
N GLN A 197 6.66 15.55 -30.91
CA GLN A 197 5.55 14.73 -31.41
C GLN A 197 4.25 15.52 -31.65
N PHE A 198 4.11 16.71 -31.05
CA PHE A 198 2.93 17.57 -31.22
C PHE A 198 3.06 18.55 -32.39
N GLY A 199 4.26 18.75 -32.93
CA GLY A 199 4.54 19.70 -34.01
C GLY A 199 5.77 20.57 -33.73
N VAL A 200 5.82 21.74 -34.38
CA VAL A 200 6.92 22.71 -34.23
C VAL A 200 6.52 23.79 -33.24
N HIS A 201 7.32 24.00 -32.22
CA HIS A 201 7.08 24.96 -31.14
C HIS A 201 8.00 26.15 -31.32
N LEU A 202 7.46 27.36 -31.39
CA LEU A 202 8.21 28.59 -31.14
C LEU A 202 7.97 29.01 -29.69
N ILE A 203 9.02 28.95 -28.87
CA ILE A 203 8.94 29.13 -27.43
C ILE A 203 9.60 30.44 -27.04
N GLN A 204 8.97 31.22 -26.17
CA GLN A 204 9.58 32.35 -25.47
C GLN A 204 9.75 32.05 -24.00
N ILE A 205 10.98 32.20 -23.51
CA ILE A 205 11.29 32.09 -22.08
C ILE A 205 11.01 33.44 -21.42
N GLU A 206 9.98 33.51 -20.58
CA GLU A 206 9.54 34.77 -19.97
C GLU A 206 10.26 35.07 -18.66
N ASP A 207 10.49 34.04 -17.83
CA ASP A 207 11.15 34.18 -16.54
C ASP A 207 11.72 32.85 -16.05
N GLN A 208 12.68 32.91 -15.13
CA GLN A 208 13.32 31.75 -14.53
C GLN A 208 13.46 31.97 -13.02
N LYS A 209 13.14 30.97 -12.20
CA LYS A 209 13.17 31.07 -10.74
C LYS A 209 13.94 29.92 -10.10
N GLY A 210 14.67 30.24 -9.04
CA GLY A 210 15.53 29.31 -8.31
C GLY A 210 16.75 28.87 -9.13
N SER A 211 17.68 28.15 -8.50
CA SER A 211 18.82 27.57 -9.20
C SER A 211 19.36 26.38 -8.40
N SER A 212 19.36 25.22 -9.03
CA SER A 212 19.80 23.97 -8.41
C SER A 212 20.63 23.16 -9.39
N LYS A 213 21.55 22.36 -8.86
CA LYS A 213 22.23 21.32 -9.65
C LYS A 213 21.18 20.29 -10.09
N VAL A 214 21.29 19.86 -11.34
CA VAL A 214 20.55 18.75 -11.92
C VAL A 214 21.50 17.83 -12.67
N VAL A 215 21.14 16.56 -12.76
CA VAL A 215 21.95 15.54 -13.43
C VAL A 215 21.11 14.75 -14.42
N LYS A 216 21.71 14.34 -15.53
CA LYS A 216 21.11 13.43 -16.51
C LYS A 216 21.89 12.13 -16.45
N VAL A 217 21.22 11.02 -16.15
CA VAL A 217 21.88 9.73 -15.86
C VAL A 217 21.29 8.65 -16.77
N ALA A 218 22.15 7.90 -17.46
CA ALA A 218 21.77 6.67 -18.15
C ALA A 218 21.86 5.51 -17.17
N ILE A 219 20.80 4.70 -17.06
CA ILE A 219 20.76 3.53 -16.19
C ILE A 219 20.46 2.31 -17.06
N VAL A 220 21.26 1.26 -16.88
CA VAL A 220 21.03 -0.06 -17.48
C VAL A 220 20.79 -1.04 -16.35
N ASP A 221 19.59 -1.62 -16.32
CA ASP A 221 19.18 -2.61 -15.33
C ASP A 221 19.06 -4.02 -15.92
N LYS A 222 19.42 -5.02 -15.12
CA LYS A 222 19.10 -6.43 -15.35
C LYS A 222 18.42 -7.00 -14.10
N PRO A 223 17.12 -7.34 -14.17
CA PRO A 223 16.40 -7.87 -13.03
C PRO A 223 16.95 -9.25 -12.64
N LEU A 224 16.96 -9.53 -11.34
CA LEU A 224 17.24 -10.85 -10.82
C LEU A 224 16.03 -11.74 -11.05
N THR A 225 16.18 -12.70 -11.95
CA THR A 225 15.20 -13.76 -12.17
C THR A 225 15.80 -15.09 -11.74
N PRO A 226 15.01 -15.98 -11.12
CA PRO A 226 15.49 -17.31 -10.78
C PRO A 226 15.69 -18.11 -12.06
N SER A 227 16.85 -18.77 -12.19
CA SER A 227 17.07 -19.68 -13.32
C SER A 227 16.13 -20.89 -13.25
N SER A 228 15.99 -21.59 -14.38
CA SER A 228 15.28 -22.88 -14.43
C SER A 228 15.81 -23.86 -13.38
N LYS A 229 17.13 -23.85 -13.12
CA LYS A 229 17.73 -24.70 -12.08
C LYS A 229 17.21 -24.36 -10.68
N THR A 230 17.13 -23.06 -10.35
CA THR A 230 16.61 -22.59 -9.06
C THR A 230 15.13 -22.90 -8.91
N GLN A 231 14.35 -22.69 -9.96
CA GLN A 231 12.92 -23.02 -10.00
C GLN A 231 12.69 -24.52 -9.83
N SER A 232 13.39 -25.36 -10.61
CA SER A 232 13.30 -26.81 -10.49
C SER A 232 13.72 -27.31 -9.11
N ALA A 233 14.71 -26.68 -8.46
CA ALA A 233 15.12 -27.05 -7.10
C ALA A 233 14.01 -26.77 -6.07
N ALA A 234 13.39 -25.58 -6.11
CA ALA A 234 12.29 -25.24 -5.20
C ALA A 234 11.04 -26.12 -5.46
N TYR A 235 10.73 -26.39 -6.73
CA TYR A 235 9.66 -27.31 -7.10
C TYR A 235 9.93 -28.74 -6.62
N ALA A 236 11.16 -29.24 -6.77
CA ALA A 236 11.55 -30.56 -6.29
C ALA A 236 11.45 -30.67 -4.75
N GLN A 237 11.77 -29.61 -4.02
CA GLN A 237 11.55 -29.55 -2.57
C GLN A 237 10.06 -29.61 -2.23
N ALA A 238 9.22 -28.85 -2.93
CA ALA A 238 7.77 -28.89 -2.74
C ALA A 238 7.19 -30.28 -3.05
N GLN A 239 7.64 -30.93 -4.12
CA GLN A 239 7.24 -32.29 -4.48
C GLN A 239 7.71 -33.33 -3.45
N ALA A 240 8.94 -33.21 -2.95
CA ALA A 240 9.46 -34.09 -1.92
C ALA A 240 8.67 -33.96 -0.60
N PHE A 241 8.34 -32.73 -0.20
CA PHE A 241 7.48 -32.47 0.94
C PHE A 241 6.09 -33.07 0.73
N LEU A 242 5.46 -32.79 -0.44
CA LEU A 242 4.17 -33.34 -0.82
C LEU A 242 4.13 -34.87 -0.71
N GLY A 243 5.16 -35.56 -1.21
CA GLY A 243 5.24 -37.02 -1.18
C GLY A 243 5.37 -37.64 0.21
N LYS A 244 5.79 -36.87 1.23
CA LYS A 244 5.88 -37.33 2.63
C LYS A 244 4.64 -36.97 3.45
N THR A 245 3.87 -35.99 2.99
CA THR A 245 2.72 -35.50 3.75
C THR A 245 1.42 -36.20 3.36
N SER A 246 0.65 -36.54 4.37
CA SER A 246 -0.75 -36.92 4.33
C SER A 246 -1.45 -36.13 5.44
N GLY A 247 -2.79 -36.18 5.51
CA GLY A 247 -3.53 -35.29 6.43
C GLY A 247 -3.01 -35.26 7.87
N ALA A 248 -2.73 -36.42 8.47
CA ALA A 248 -2.21 -36.46 9.84
C ALA A 248 -0.71 -36.08 9.95
N SER A 249 0.08 -36.26 8.88
CA SER A 249 1.52 -36.00 8.90
C SER A 249 1.91 -34.58 8.49
N PHE A 250 1.02 -33.77 7.91
CA PHE A 250 1.36 -32.41 7.43
C PHE A 250 2.08 -31.56 8.49
N ALA A 251 1.45 -31.35 9.65
CA ALA A 251 2.05 -30.56 10.73
C ALA A 251 3.31 -31.21 11.34
N GLN A 252 3.45 -32.54 11.22
CA GLN A 252 4.64 -33.26 11.68
C GLN A 252 5.81 -33.05 10.71
N GLU A 253 5.58 -33.18 9.41
CA GLU A 253 6.56 -32.96 8.35
C GLU A 253 7.03 -31.51 8.30
N VAL A 254 6.12 -30.54 8.49
CA VAL A 254 6.49 -29.13 8.66
C VAL A 254 7.54 -28.97 9.77
N LYS A 255 7.33 -29.61 10.92
CA LYS A 255 8.26 -29.54 12.05
C LYS A 255 9.56 -30.29 11.77
N ALA A 256 9.48 -31.47 11.16
CA ALA A 256 10.64 -32.31 10.84
C ALA A 256 11.58 -31.61 9.85
N GLU A 257 11.03 -30.97 8.82
CA GLU A 257 11.78 -30.22 7.80
C GLU A 257 12.06 -28.77 8.21
N LYS A 258 11.62 -28.34 9.41
CA LYS A 258 11.78 -26.97 9.95
C LYS A 258 11.21 -25.90 9.00
N LEU A 259 10.11 -26.23 8.35
CA LEU A 259 9.41 -25.34 7.42
C LEU A 259 8.49 -24.39 8.19
N LYS A 260 8.17 -23.25 7.55
CA LYS A 260 7.20 -22.29 8.08
C LYS A 260 5.81 -22.63 7.54
N GLN A 261 4.95 -23.13 8.41
CA GLN A 261 3.51 -23.23 8.12
C GLN A 261 2.87 -21.85 8.23
N MET A 262 2.03 -21.55 7.24
CA MET A 262 1.14 -20.40 7.22
C MET A 262 -0.30 -20.89 7.33
N THR A 263 -1.16 -20.09 7.96
CA THR A 263 -2.60 -20.36 8.06
C THR A 263 -3.36 -19.21 7.42
N ALA A 264 -4.22 -19.54 6.45
CA ALA A 264 -5.18 -18.60 5.88
C ALA A 264 -6.56 -18.97 6.41
N ASP A 265 -7.14 -18.05 7.17
CA ASP A 265 -8.48 -18.21 7.72
C ASP A 265 -9.52 -17.49 6.86
N ASP A 266 -10.76 -17.96 6.93
CA ASP A 266 -11.92 -17.36 6.26
C ASP A 266 -11.75 -17.16 4.75
N VAL A 267 -11.06 -18.09 4.07
CA VAL A 267 -10.89 -18.07 2.61
C VAL A 267 -12.23 -18.36 1.94
N ASN A 268 -12.79 -17.35 1.27
CA ASN A 268 -14.05 -17.50 0.53
C ASN A 268 -13.83 -18.11 -0.88
N ALA A 269 -14.92 -18.56 -1.51
CA ALA A 269 -14.88 -19.28 -2.78
C ALA A 269 -14.42 -18.42 -3.96
N ASN A 270 -14.43 -17.09 -3.81
CA ASN A 270 -14.07 -16.13 -4.83
C ASN A 270 -12.66 -15.54 -4.65
N ALA A 271 -11.92 -15.97 -3.63
CA ALA A 271 -10.60 -15.44 -3.33
C ALA A 271 -9.64 -15.69 -4.50
N SER A 272 -9.04 -14.61 -5.02
CA SER A 272 -7.96 -14.66 -6.01
C SER A 272 -6.57 -14.65 -5.36
N THR A 273 -6.51 -14.34 -4.06
CA THR A 273 -5.29 -14.28 -3.26
C THR A 273 -5.48 -14.98 -1.93
N ILE A 274 -4.39 -15.48 -1.35
CA ILE A 274 -4.38 -16.10 -0.01
C ILE A 274 -3.20 -15.50 0.78
N ASN A 275 -3.48 -14.69 1.83
CA ASN A 275 -2.43 -14.05 2.66
C ASN A 275 -1.32 -13.36 1.83
N GLY A 276 -1.68 -12.66 0.75
CA GLY A 276 -0.72 -12.00 -0.15
C GLY A 276 -0.08 -12.92 -1.21
N LEU A 277 -0.36 -14.23 -1.21
CA LEU A 277 -0.09 -15.09 -2.37
C LEU A 277 -1.02 -14.69 -3.51
N GLU A 278 -0.47 -14.19 -4.61
CA GLU A 278 -1.21 -13.87 -5.81
C GLU A 278 -1.54 -15.12 -6.64
N SER A 279 -2.51 -15.02 -7.56
CA SER A 279 -2.89 -16.13 -8.45
C SER A 279 -3.28 -17.43 -7.74
N ALA A 280 -3.85 -17.31 -6.53
CA ALA A 280 -4.14 -18.46 -5.67
C ALA A 280 -5.45 -19.20 -6.02
N ARG A 281 -6.03 -18.93 -7.20
CA ARG A 281 -7.35 -19.45 -7.60
C ARG A 281 -7.41 -20.97 -7.62
N ASP A 282 -6.37 -21.64 -8.08
CA ASP A 282 -6.35 -23.10 -8.16
C ASP A 282 -6.24 -23.75 -6.78
N VAL A 283 -5.53 -23.11 -5.84
CA VAL A 283 -5.49 -23.52 -4.43
C VAL A 283 -6.90 -23.42 -3.82
N VAL A 284 -7.61 -22.31 -4.07
CA VAL A 284 -8.97 -22.08 -3.58
C VAL A 284 -9.95 -23.09 -4.19
N LYS A 285 -9.89 -23.32 -5.51
CA LYS A 285 -10.74 -24.32 -6.18
C LYS A 285 -10.53 -25.72 -5.62
N TRP A 286 -9.28 -26.12 -5.41
CA TRP A 286 -8.96 -27.39 -4.74
C TRP A 286 -9.55 -27.45 -3.32
N ALA A 287 -9.32 -26.41 -2.51
CA ALA A 287 -9.82 -26.35 -1.12
C ALA A 287 -11.34 -26.49 -1.02
N TYR A 288 -12.10 -25.97 -1.99
CA TYR A 288 -13.55 -26.10 -2.01
C TYR A 288 -14.05 -27.48 -2.46
N GLY A 289 -13.22 -28.27 -3.15
CA GLY A 289 -13.47 -29.66 -3.48
C GLY A 289 -12.93 -30.69 -2.47
N ALA A 290 -12.08 -30.24 -1.54
CA ALA A 290 -11.40 -31.09 -0.55
C ALA A 290 -12.25 -31.32 0.72
N LYS A 291 -11.88 -32.36 1.48
CA LYS A 291 -12.42 -32.67 2.82
C LYS A 291 -11.44 -32.20 3.90
N THR A 292 -11.96 -31.92 5.10
CA THR A 292 -11.13 -31.59 6.25
C THR A 292 -10.03 -32.64 6.46
N GLY A 293 -8.78 -32.18 6.54
CA GLY A 293 -7.59 -33.01 6.67
C GLY A 293 -6.89 -33.31 5.34
N ASP A 294 -7.55 -33.16 4.20
CA ASP A 294 -6.95 -33.44 2.89
C ASP A 294 -5.74 -32.53 2.63
N VAL A 295 -4.70 -33.11 2.05
CA VAL A 295 -3.53 -32.39 1.52
C VAL A 295 -3.69 -32.27 0.00
N SER A 296 -3.14 -31.22 -0.60
CA SER A 296 -3.20 -30.98 -2.03
C SER A 296 -2.64 -32.17 -2.81
N ASN A 297 -3.30 -32.54 -3.90
CA ASN A 297 -2.85 -33.65 -4.75
C ASN A 297 -1.74 -33.24 -5.73
N GLN A 298 -1.35 -31.97 -5.70
CA GLN A 298 -0.32 -31.38 -6.54
C GLN A 298 0.37 -30.25 -5.77
N VAL A 299 1.53 -29.85 -6.30
CA VAL A 299 2.17 -28.58 -5.95
C VAL A 299 1.53 -27.50 -6.81
N PHE A 300 1.02 -26.44 -6.17
CA PHE A 300 0.49 -25.29 -6.91
C PHE A 300 1.60 -24.31 -7.24
N GLU A 301 1.64 -23.86 -8.50
CA GLU A 301 2.65 -22.94 -9.01
C GLU A 301 2.08 -21.52 -9.09
N LEU A 302 2.50 -20.64 -8.18
CA LEU A 302 2.05 -19.26 -8.06
C LEU A 302 3.23 -18.34 -8.41
N GLY A 303 3.61 -18.29 -9.69
CA GLY A 303 4.81 -17.58 -10.13
C GLY A 303 6.08 -18.28 -9.65
N THR A 304 6.90 -17.61 -8.84
CA THR A 304 8.13 -18.20 -8.25
C THR A 304 7.86 -18.93 -6.92
N GLN A 305 6.60 -19.07 -6.52
CA GLN A 305 6.20 -19.68 -5.27
C GLN A 305 5.49 -21.00 -5.52
N TYR A 306 5.95 -22.06 -4.86
CA TYR A 306 5.40 -23.40 -4.96
C TYR A 306 4.70 -23.74 -3.66
N VAL A 307 3.42 -24.09 -3.72
CA VAL A 307 2.57 -24.22 -2.53
C VAL A 307 2.06 -25.64 -2.39
N VAL A 308 2.21 -26.19 -1.19
CA VAL A 308 1.53 -27.41 -0.74
C VAL A 308 0.61 -27.03 0.40
N ALA A 309 -0.67 -27.37 0.26
CA ALA A 309 -1.72 -26.92 1.17
C ALA A 309 -2.46 -28.11 1.79
N GLN A 310 -3.01 -27.89 2.98
CA GLN A 310 -3.90 -28.78 3.71
C GLN A 310 -5.17 -28.02 4.08
N LEU A 311 -6.32 -28.66 3.90
CA LEU A 311 -7.59 -28.13 4.39
C LEU A 311 -7.73 -28.40 5.89
N GLU A 312 -7.65 -27.36 6.73
CA GLU A 312 -7.82 -27.48 8.19
C GLU A 312 -9.29 -27.53 8.59
N ALA A 313 -10.13 -26.66 8.01
CA ALA A 313 -11.53 -26.56 8.40
C ALA A 313 -12.44 -26.07 7.28
N ILE A 314 -13.67 -26.57 7.29
CA ILE A 314 -14.79 -26.08 6.50
C ILE A 314 -15.72 -25.32 7.44
N LYS A 315 -15.92 -24.03 7.19
CA LYS A 315 -16.80 -23.18 7.99
C LYS A 315 -18.10 -22.92 7.21
N PRO A 316 -19.21 -23.58 7.55
CA PRO A 316 -20.47 -23.40 6.82
C PRO A 316 -21.05 -21.99 7.05
N LYS A 317 -21.91 -21.54 6.13
CA LYS A 317 -22.76 -20.36 6.36
C LYS A 317 -23.70 -20.61 7.54
N GLY A 318 -23.86 -19.61 8.41
CA GLY A 318 -24.73 -19.67 9.58
C GLY A 318 -23.95 -19.70 10.88
N ILE A 319 -24.57 -20.19 11.95
CA ILE A 319 -23.93 -20.24 13.27
C ILE A 319 -22.88 -21.34 13.25
N LEU A 320 -21.61 -20.96 13.49
CA LEU A 320 -20.51 -21.91 13.53
C LEU A 320 -20.63 -22.84 14.73
N ALA A 321 -20.21 -24.09 14.52
CA ALA A 321 -20.13 -25.08 15.57
C ALA A 321 -18.99 -24.76 16.55
N MET A 322 -19.16 -25.20 17.81
CA MET A 322 -18.28 -24.85 18.93
C MET A 322 -16.83 -25.31 18.71
N ASP A 323 -16.63 -26.46 18.07
CA ASP A 323 -15.34 -27.01 17.71
C ASP A 323 -14.55 -26.09 16.77
N LEU A 324 -15.22 -25.44 15.81
CA LEU A 324 -14.60 -24.50 14.87
C LEU A 324 -14.15 -23.19 15.52
N ILE A 325 -14.83 -22.76 16.59
CA ILE A 325 -14.56 -21.48 17.27
C ILE A 325 -13.88 -21.65 18.63
N LYS A 326 -13.61 -22.89 19.06
CA LYS A 326 -13.10 -23.20 20.41
C LYS A 326 -11.86 -22.39 20.76
N LYS A 327 -10.87 -22.37 19.86
CA LYS A 327 -9.61 -21.62 20.03
C LYS A 327 -9.86 -20.10 20.15
N GLN A 328 -10.85 -19.58 19.42
CA GLN A 328 -11.22 -18.16 19.41
C GLN A 328 -11.90 -17.75 20.73
N ILE A 329 -12.79 -18.60 21.26
CA ILE A 329 -13.57 -18.25 22.47
C ILE A 329 -12.86 -18.62 23.78
N GLU A 330 -11.90 -19.55 23.73
CA GLU A 330 -11.25 -20.08 24.93
C GLU A 330 -10.67 -18.98 25.85
N PRO A 331 -9.97 -17.94 25.33
CA PRO A 331 -9.51 -16.84 26.17
C PRO A 331 -10.65 -16.10 26.89
N ALA A 332 -11.75 -15.81 26.17
CA ALA A 332 -12.91 -15.12 26.73
C ALA A 332 -13.61 -15.97 27.80
N VAL A 333 -13.80 -17.26 27.54
CA VAL A 333 -14.39 -18.20 28.51
C VAL A 333 -13.50 -18.34 29.74
N ARG A 334 -12.17 -18.43 29.56
CA ARG A 334 -11.22 -18.45 30.69
C ARG A 334 -11.34 -17.18 31.53
N ASN A 335 -11.52 -16.01 30.90
CA ASN A 335 -11.73 -14.75 31.60
C ASN A 335 -13.05 -14.75 32.38
N GLN A 336 -14.16 -15.21 31.79
CA GLN A 336 -15.45 -15.36 32.50
C GLN A 336 -15.34 -16.28 33.72
N VAL A 337 -14.63 -17.41 33.59
CA VAL A 337 -14.40 -18.33 34.73
C VAL A 337 -13.56 -17.67 35.83
N LYS A 338 -12.55 -16.87 35.46
CA LYS A 338 -11.77 -16.09 36.42
C LYS A 338 -12.62 -15.00 37.09
N ALA A 339 -13.43 -14.29 36.32
CA ALA A 339 -14.33 -13.26 36.82
C ALA A 339 -15.30 -13.85 37.85
N LYS A 340 -15.94 -14.98 37.54
CA LYS A 340 -16.82 -15.67 38.49
C LYS A 340 -16.13 -16.02 39.82
N LYS A 341 -14.89 -16.53 39.76
CA LYS A 341 -14.10 -16.81 40.98
C LYS A 341 -13.78 -15.54 41.78
N LEU A 342 -13.57 -14.40 41.11
CA LEU A 342 -13.34 -13.12 41.78
C LEU A 342 -14.65 -12.55 42.36
N GLU A 343 -15.76 -12.65 41.63
CA GLU A 343 -17.09 -12.28 42.11
C GLU A 343 -17.45 -13.06 43.38
N ASP A 344 -17.16 -14.37 43.45
CA ASP A 344 -17.38 -15.18 44.65
C ASP A 344 -16.60 -14.64 45.86
N LYS A 345 -15.35 -14.19 45.65
CA LYS A 345 -14.54 -13.54 46.71
C LYS A 345 -15.15 -12.21 47.16
N PHE A 346 -15.60 -11.38 46.24
CA PHE A 346 -16.26 -10.13 46.59
C PHE A 346 -17.61 -10.36 47.29
N ASN A 347 -18.39 -11.36 46.84
CA ASN A 347 -19.67 -11.70 47.43
C ASN A 347 -19.54 -12.24 48.86
N ALA A 348 -18.42 -12.86 49.21
CA ALA A 348 -18.12 -13.26 50.59
C ALA A 348 -18.00 -12.07 51.56
N VAL A 349 -17.77 -10.86 51.05
CA VAL A 349 -17.69 -9.61 51.82
C VAL A 349 -18.75 -8.59 51.41
N LYS A 350 -19.87 -9.03 50.82
CA LYS A 350 -20.94 -8.16 50.29
C LYS A 350 -21.60 -7.24 51.33
N GLU A 351 -21.52 -7.58 52.61
CA GLU A 351 -22.08 -6.76 53.71
C GLU A 351 -21.15 -5.60 54.10
N ALA A 352 -19.90 -5.60 53.60
CA ALA A 352 -18.97 -4.51 53.86
C ALA A 352 -19.39 -3.27 53.05
N THR A 353 -19.56 -2.15 53.73
CA THR A 353 -19.86 -0.84 53.14
C THR A 353 -18.60 0.02 52.95
N ASP A 354 -17.42 -0.53 53.23
CA ASP A 354 -16.13 0.14 53.19
C ASP A 354 -15.21 -0.53 52.16
N LEU A 355 -14.76 0.25 51.17
CA LEU A 355 -13.91 -0.24 50.08
C LEU A 355 -12.55 -0.77 50.57
N ASN A 356 -11.97 -0.22 51.63
CA ASN A 356 -10.68 -0.68 52.18
C ASN A 356 -10.82 -2.06 52.82
N ARG A 357 -11.94 -2.32 53.52
CA ARG A 357 -12.23 -3.67 54.06
C ARG A 357 -12.42 -4.69 52.95
N ILE A 358 -13.15 -4.32 51.90
CA ILE A 358 -13.33 -5.18 50.73
C ILE A 358 -11.97 -5.47 50.07
N ALA A 359 -11.18 -4.43 49.81
CA ALA A 359 -9.86 -4.55 49.22
C ALA A 359 -8.94 -5.47 50.04
N ALA A 360 -8.88 -5.31 51.36
CA ALA A 360 -8.09 -6.18 52.24
C ALA A 360 -8.53 -7.64 52.16
N ALA A 361 -9.84 -7.91 52.14
CA ALA A 361 -10.38 -9.27 52.11
C ALA A 361 -10.15 -9.99 50.76
N VAL A 362 -10.17 -9.25 49.65
CA VAL A 362 -9.97 -9.83 48.31
C VAL A 362 -8.51 -9.76 47.84
N GLY A 363 -7.62 -9.15 48.62
CA GLY A 363 -6.22 -8.89 48.25
C GLY A 363 -6.06 -7.81 47.17
N GLY A 364 -7.01 -6.88 47.08
CA GLY A 364 -7.02 -5.75 46.16
C GLY A 364 -6.49 -4.45 46.77
N LYS A 365 -6.59 -3.36 46.01
CA LYS A 365 -6.22 -2.01 46.44
C LYS A 365 -7.29 -1.00 46.04
N VAL A 366 -7.69 -0.13 46.96
CA VAL A 366 -8.56 1.01 46.65
C VAL A 366 -7.71 2.07 45.96
N THR A 367 -8.10 2.47 44.75
CA THR A 367 -7.42 3.49 43.97
C THR A 367 -8.41 4.61 43.65
N PRO A 368 -8.16 5.87 44.07
CA PRO A 368 -9.00 6.98 43.67
C PRO A 368 -8.79 7.26 42.18
N VAL A 369 -9.90 7.37 41.45
CA VAL A 369 -9.88 7.63 40.01
C VAL A 369 -10.68 8.91 39.75
N GLN A 370 -10.08 9.84 39.01
CA GLN A 370 -10.72 11.08 38.57
C GLN A 370 -10.80 11.12 37.04
N ASN A 371 -11.60 12.04 36.50
CA ASN A 371 -11.73 12.28 35.06
C ASN A 371 -12.22 11.05 34.28
N VAL A 372 -13.07 10.22 34.89
CA VAL A 372 -13.79 9.16 34.19
C VAL A 372 -14.88 9.80 33.33
N VAL A 373 -14.87 9.53 32.03
CA VAL A 373 -15.80 10.15 31.06
C VAL A 373 -16.62 9.06 30.39
N PHE A 374 -17.95 9.19 30.37
CA PHE A 374 -18.82 8.16 29.78
C PHE A 374 -18.52 7.90 28.29
N ALA A 375 -18.19 8.96 27.54
CA ALA A 375 -17.81 8.88 26.13
C ALA A 375 -16.41 8.29 25.88
N ASN A 376 -15.58 8.18 26.91
CA ASN A 376 -14.25 7.56 26.84
C ASN A 376 -14.15 6.47 27.91
N PRO A 377 -14.59 5.23 27.62
CA PRO A 377 -14.79 4.20 28.62
C PRO A 377 -13.48 3.53 29.07
N ILE A 378 -12.46 4.33 29.38
CA ILE A 378 -11.15 3.90 29.87
C ILE A 378 -11.03 4.30 31.33
N ILE A 379 -10.64 3.36 32.19
CA ILE A 379 -10.26 3.67 33.57
C ILE A 379 -8.76 4.00 33.59
N PRO A 380 -8.35 5.21 34.02
CA PRO A 380 -6.94 5.59 34.14
C PRO A 380 -6.09 4.56 34.90
N GLY A 381 -4.99 4.13 34.29
CA GLY A 381 -4.08 3.12 34.86
C GLY A 381 -4.57 1.67 34.74
N VAL A 382 -5.70 1.45 34.06
CA VAL A 382 -6.23 0.13 33.73
C VAL A 382 -6.33 0.01 32.21
N ASP A 383 -7.53 -0.07 31.63
CA ASP A 383 -7.77 -0.22 30.19
C ASP A 383 -9.25 0.13 29.90
N GLN A 384 -9.72 -0.19 28.69
CA GLN A 384 -11.11 -0.04 28.29
C GLN A 384 -12.04 -0.97 29.09
N GLU A 385 -13.07 -0.40 29.73
CA GLU A 385 -13.94 -1.04 30.71
C GLU A 385 -15.41 -0.62 30.57
N ASN A 386 -15.99 -0.86 29.40
CA ASN A 386 -17.33 -0.34 29.01
C ASN A 386 -18.44 -0.62 30.04
N LYS A 387 -18.53 -1.86 30.55
CA LYS A 387 -19.57 -2.27 31.51
C LYS A 387 -19.37 -1.62 32.88
N VAL A 388 -18.12 -1.44 33.31
CA VAL A 388 -17.77 -0.80 34.58
C VAL A 388 -18.08 0.69 34.51
N ILE A 389 -17.67 1.37 33.44
CA ILE A 389 -17.97 2.80 33.24
C ILE A 389 -19.48 3.03 33.17
N GLY A 390 -20.22 2.22 32.40
CA GLY A 390 -21.68 2.30 32.37
C GLY A 390 -22.30 2.12 33.75
N SER A 391 -21.77 1.19 34.55
CA SER A 391 -22.23 0.98 35.93
C SER A 391 -21.91 2.16 36.84
N ILE A 392 -20.74 2.79 36.70
CA ILE A 392 -20.34 3.99 37.47
C ILE A 392 -21.35 5.11 37.23
N PHE A 393 -21.65 5.44 35.97
CA PHE A 393 -22.58 6.52 35.62
C PHE A 393 -24.05 6.23 35.94
N GLY A 394 -24.40 4.96 36.14
CA GLY A 394 -25.73 4.54 36.62
C GLY A 394 -25.86 4.41 38.14
N SER A 395 -24.77 4.59 38.90
CA SER A 395 -24.75 4.32 40.34
C SER A 395 -25.05 5.55 41.20
N PRO A 396 -25.72 5.38 42.36
CA PRO A 396 -25.92 6.46 43.31
C PRO A 396 -24.61 6.88 43.99
N LEU A 397 -24.51 8.15 44.37
CA LEU A 397 -23.35 8.68 45.09
C LEU A 397 -23.16 8.01 46.45
N HIS A 398 -21.90 7.84 46.83
CA HIS A 398 -21.41 7.33 48.11
C HIS A 398 -21.93 5.94 48.52
N LYS A 399 -22.45 5.16 47.56
CA LYS A 399 -22.80 3.76 47.79
C LYS A 399 -21.78 2.86 47.12
N VAL A 400 -21.34 1.84 47.86
CA VAL A 400 -20.52 0.77 47.32
C VAL A 400 -21.34 -0.05 46.32
N SER A 401 -20.78 -0.25 45.14
CA SER A 401 -21.39 -1.02 44.06
C SER A 401 -21.41 -2.51 44.40
N LYS A 402 -22.29 -3.26 43.72
CA LYS A 402 -22.07 -4.70 43.58
C LYS A 402 -20.81 -4.96 42.74
N PRO A 403 -20.21 -6.16 42.81
CA PRO A 403 -19.13 -6.53 41.90
C PRO A 403 -19.58 -6.40 40.45
N VAL A 404 -18.76 -5.75 39.63
CA VAL A 404 -19.01 -5.58 38.20
C VAL A 404 -17.88 -6.27 37.44
N GLU A 405 -18.22 -7.34 36.72
CA GLU A 405 -17.35 -7.94 35.72
C GLU A 405 -17.07 -6.94 34.60
N GLY A 406 -15.81 -6.52 34.52
CA GLY A 406 -15.22 -5.79 33.43
C GLY A 406 -14.45 -6.68 32.46
N GLN A 407 -13.77 -6.06 31.51
CA GLN A 407 -13.01 -6.70 30.45
C GLN A 407 -11.66 -7.25 30.96
N SER A 408 -11.01 -6.54 31.88
CA SER A 408 -9.70 -6.88 32.44
C SER A 408 -9.75 -7.33 33.90
N GLY A 409 -10.90 -7.20 34.57
CA GLY A 409 -11.05 -7.56 35.98
C GLY A 409 -12.48 -7.48 36.51
N VAL A 410 -12.64 -7.72 37.81
CA VAL A 410 -13.91 -7.51 38.54
C VAL A 410 -13.72 -6.34 39.49
N TYR A 411 -14.63 -5.38 39.44
CA TYR A 411 -14.49 -4.10 40.13
C TYR A 411 -15.61 -3.90 41.15
N VAL A 412 -15.26 -3.30 42.28
CA VAL A 412 -16.19 -2.70 43.22
C VAL A 412 -15.77 -1.25 43.41
N PHE A 413 -16.72 -0.33 43.31
CA PHE A 413 -16.45 1.10 43.36
C PHE A 413 -17.49 1.82 44.22
N ALA A 414 -17.18 3.05 44.61
CA ALA A 414 -18.16 4.01 45.13
C ALA A 414 -17.98 5.31 44.34
N VAL A 415 -19.09 5.95 43.99
CA VAL A 415 -19.05 7.19 43.22
C VAL A 415 -19.07 8.38 44.18
N ASP A 416 -18.02 9.20 44.18
CA ASP A 416 -17.95 10.35 45.07
C ASP A 416 -18.72 11.57 44.54
N SER A 417 -18.63 11.84 43.24
CA SER A 417 -19.28 12.99 42.62
C SER A 417 -19.44 12.82 41.12
N PHE A 418 -20.44 13.50 40.55
CA PHE A 418 -20.54 13.71 39.10
C PHE A 418 -20.27 15.16 38.75
N ASN A 419 -19.48 15.39 37.71
CA ASN A 419 -19.28 16.70 37.12
C ASN A 419 -20.02 16.76 35.78
N ASN A 420 -21.03 17.61 35.69
CA ASN A 420 -21.72 17.84 34.42
C ASN A 420 -20.82 18.66 33.50
N PRO A 421 -20.55 18.18 32.27
CA PRO A 421 -19.80 18.96 31.31
C PRO A 421 -20.59 20.22 30.92
N PRO A 422 -19.89 21.27 30.43
CA PRO A 422 -20.55 22.43 29.84
C PRO A 422 -21.53 22.02 28.73
N ALA A 423 -22.58 22.81 28.51
CA ALA A 423 -23.52 22.58 27.43
C ALA A 423 -22.80 22.52 26.07
N MET A 424 -23.20 21.58 25.22
CA MET A 424 -22.63 21.45 23.87
C MET A 424 -22.87 22.74 23.07
N THR A 425 -21.81 23.36 22.58
CA THR A 425 -21.89 24.62 21.83
C THR A 425 -22.34 24.44 20.38
N ASN A 426 -22.20 23.23 19.81
CA ASN A 426 -22.42 22.95 18.38
C ASN A 426 -23.30 21.72 18.11
N ALA A 427 -24.31 21.47 18.94
CA ALA A 427 -25.18 20.28 18.82
C ALA A 427 -25.81 20.06 17.43
N ALA A 428 -26.04 21.12 16.65
CA ALA A 428 -26.54 21.02 15.27
C ALA A 428 -25.52 20.39 14.30
N LYS A 429 -24.24 20.76 14.42
CA LYS A 429 -23.16 20.23 13.59
C LYS A 429 -22.87 18.78 13.91
N ASP A 430 -22.85 18.41 15.20
CA ASP A 430 -22.64 17.03 15.63
C ASP A 430 -23.79 16.12 15.15
N ARG A 431 -25.04 16.61 15.25
CA ARG A 431 -26.20 15.91 14.69
C ARG A 431 -26.07 15.70 13.18
N GLN A 432 -25.63 16.73 12.44
CA GLN A 432 -25.42 16.63 11.00
C GLN A 432 -24.33 15.61 10.64
N GLN A 433 -23.21 15.59 11.38
CA GLN A 433 -22.14 14.61 11.15
C GLN A 433 -22.59 13.17 11.44
N ILE A 434 -23.30 12.94 12.55
CA ILE A 434 -23.85 11.62 12.89
C ILE A 434 -24.88 11.19 11.83
N ALA A 435 -25.75 12.10 11.39
CA ALA A 435 -26.73 11.80 10.35
C ALA A 435 -26.06 11.43 9.03
N GLN A 436 -25.04 12.17 8.59
CA GLN A 436 -24.28 11.85 7.37
C GLN A 436 -23.56 10.50 7.49
N ALA A 437 -22.89 10.24 8.61
CA ALA A 437 -22.21 8.95 8.84
C ALA A 437 -23.20 7.77 8.92
N THR A 438 -24.42 8.01 9.41
CA THR A 438 -25.49 7.00 9.44
C THR A 438 -26.02 6.75 8.04
N LEU A 439 -26.31 7.79 7.26
CA LEU A 439 -26.80 7.67 5.88
C LEU A 439 -25.83 6.88 4.99
N GLN A 440 -24.53 7.18 5.08
CA GLN A 440 -23.50 6.44 4.33
C GLN A 440 -23.47 4.94 4.66
N ARG A 441 -23.81 4.57 5.90
CA ARG A 441 -23.86 3.18 6.34
C ARG A 441 -25.15 2.49 5.87
N VAL A 442 -26.27 3.21 5.91
CA VAL A 442 -27.59 2.70 5.49
C VAL A 442 -27.54 2.20 4.06
N ASP A 443 -26.90 2.90 3.13
CA ASP A 443 -26.84 2.45 1.72
C ASP A 443 -26.19 1.06 1.57
N GLY A 444 -25.09 0.80 2.30
CA GLY A 444 -24.41 -0.49 2.31
C GLY A 444 -25.21 -1.59 3.04
N ASP A 445 -25.79 -1.24 4.19
CA ASP A 445 -26.60 -2.17 4.99
C ASP A 445 -27.88 -2.58 4.25
N VAL A 446 -28.55 -1.64 3.58
CA VAL A 446 -29.73 -1.90 2.76
C VAL A 446 -29.39 -2.85 1.62
N PHE A 447 -28.27 -2.66 0.92
CA PHE A 447 -27.83 -3.60 -0.11
C PHE A 447 -27.64 -5.02 0.43
N ASN A 448 -26.96 -5.16 1.58
CA ASN A 448 -26.76 -6.46 2.22
C ASN A 448 -28.08 -7.10 2.67
N VAL A 449 -28.99 -6.32 3.26
CA VAL A 449 -30.32 -6.78 3.67
C VAL A 449 -31.16 -7.20 2.46
N LEU A 450 -31.12 -6.44 1.37
CA LEU A 450 -31.80 -6.80 0.13
C LEU A 450 -31.22 -8.09 -0.46
N LYS A 451 -29.90 -8.25 -0.46
CA LYS A 451 -29.21 -9.49 -0.89
C LYS A 451 -29.64 -10.69 -0.05
N ASP A 452 -29.69 -10.53 1.26
CA ASP A 452 -30.13 -11.57 2.20
C ASP A 452 -31.62 -11.91 2.02
N LYS A 453 -32.49 -10.92 1.90
CA LYS A 453 -33.94 -11.10 1.64
C LYS A 453 -34.21 -11.77 0.29
N ALA A 454 -33.43 -11.44 -0.73
CA ALA A 454 -33.52 -12.05 -2.05
C ALA A 454 -32.90 -13.46 -2.11
N ASN A 455 -32.28 -13.94 -1.02
CA ASN A 455 -31.62 -15.24 -0.94
C ASN A 455 -30.64 -15.49 -2.11
N VAL A 456 -29.87 -14.44 -2.46
CA VAL A 456 -28.96 -14.48 -3.61
C VAL A 456 -27.92 -15.57 -3.39
N LYS A 457 -27.81 -16.47 -4.37
CA LYS A 457 -26.77 -17.51 -4.43
C LYS A 457 -25.66 -17.05 -5.36
N ASP A 458 -24.46 -16.86 -4.83
CA ASP A 458 -23.29 -16.50 -5.64
C ASP A 458 -22.64 -17.77 -6.22
N TYR A 459 -22.77 -17.95 -7.53
CA TYR A 459 -22.15 -19.06 -8.26
C TYR A 459 -20.92 -18.65 -9.05
N ARG A 460 -20.43 -17.40 -8.95
CA ARG A 460 -19.30 -16.91 -9.75
C ARG A 460 -18.04 -17.76 -9.55
N ALA A 461 -17.83 -18.26 -8.33
CA ALA A 461 -16.75 -19.20 -7.99
C ALA A 461 -16.78 -20.51 -8.80
N LYS A 462 -17.92 -20.89 -9.37
CA LYS A 462 -18.06 -22.09 -10.21
C LYS A 462 -17.74 -21.85 -11.69
N PHE A 463 -17.68 -20.58 -12.12
CA PHE A 463 -17.48 -20.21 -13.52
C PHE A 463 -16.13 -19.53 -13.79
N PHE A 464 -15.52 -18.90 -12.77
CA PHE A 464 -14.28 -18.14 -12.89
C PHE A 464 -13.15 -18.73 -12.03
#